data_AF-A0A1L9VCY8-F1
#
_entry.id   AF-A0A1L9VCY8-F1
#
_cell.length_a   1.000
_cell.length_b   1.000
_cell.length_c   1.000
_cell.angle_alpha   90.00
_cell.angle_beta   90.00
_cell.angle_gamma   90.00
#
_symmetry.space_group_name_H-M   'P 1'
#
loop_
_entity.id
_entity.type
_entity.pdbx_description
1 polymer ?
#
loop_
_entity_poly.entity_id
_entity_poly.type
_entity_poly.pdbx_seq_one_letter_code
_entity_poly.pdbx_strand_id
1 'polypeptide(L)'
;MDPVDIKPISAQSMKPENAYTTLESVGLQVGKAYQSMVDMSQEPSRTVCTTRIPDTQSTMPCRFEYPHVIHPISVEALFHAASLASCGPEGRPRLLTPVAIGEMWVSDSISAKPGDELLAEICIQEPSIFGAQSAVNVVQQTGDSQEVAFEVHDLKLGRVAGPCIEGELEQLSSMFFLDAMSSLDGKGASEPVHFNGAQRDELQQKLHRSGPLGEFLCRFGEHLPQILREEIHPLILTPEEDVWYELYEQAYAAKHMSPETRAYLENIIHQDPEMNILGIGMTPGSTLSLLKTTGGIGSNKARFARYDATSVRTDVLESIYCYETWRL
;
A
#
# COMPACT_ATOMS: atom_id res chain seq x y z
N MET A 1 -18.14 -1.86 -24.82
CA MET A 1 -16.81 -2.23 -24.32
C MET A 1 -15.89 -2.20 -25.52
N ASP A 2 -14.86 -1.37 -25.47
CA ASP A 2 -13.84 -1.35 -26.53
C ASP A 2 -13.04 -2.67 -26.47
N PRO A 3 -12.61 -3.22 -27.61
CA PRO A 3 -11.80 -4.44 -27.61
C PRO A 3 -10.48 -4.20 -26.88
N VAL A 4 -10.22 -4.98 -25.83
CA VAL A 4 -8.94 -5.00 -25.13
C VAL A 4 -7.99 -5.90 -25.92
N ASP A 5 -7.12 -5.28 -26.71
CA ASP A 5 -6.04 -5.97 -27.44
C ASP A 5 -4.75 -5.83 -26.62
N ILE A 6 -4.40 -6.87 -25.86
CA ILE A 6 -3.20 -6.87 -25.02
C ILE A 6 -1.99 -7.09 -25.92
N LYS A 7 -1.27 -5.99 -26.15
CA LYS A 7 -0.03 -6.01 -26.95
C LYS A 7 1.16 -6.46 -26.10
N PRO A 8 2.04 -7.30 -26.66
CA PRO A 8 3.30 -7.64 -26.00
C PRO A 8 4.14 -6.38 -25.79
N ILE A 9 4.89 -6.36 -24.69
CA ILE A 9 5.82 -5.28 -24.33
C ILE A 9 7.24 -5.63 -24.74
N SER A 10 8.02 -4.63 -25.17
CA SER A 10 9.40 -4.79 -25.66
C SER A 10 10.44 -4.87 -24.51
N ALA A 11 10.01 -5.33 -23.33
CA ALA A 11 10.73 -5.13 -22.08
C ALA A 11 11.46 -6.39 -21.60
N GLN A 12 12.04 -6.32 -20.41
CA GLN A 12 12.80 -7.41 -19.80
C GLN A 12 11.86 -8.58 -19.48
N SER A 13 11.99 -9.67 -20.23
CA SER A 13 11.29 -10.93 -19.94
C SER A 13 11.91 -11.57 -18.68
N MET A 14 11.03 -11.97 -17.77
CA MET A 14 11.31 -12.68 -16.55
C MET A 14 10.77 -14.11 -16.69
N LYS A 15 11.67 -15.08 -16.59
CA LYS A 15 11.27 -16.49 -16.57
C LYS A 15 10.42 -16.80 -15.34
N PRO A 16 9.44 -17.71 -15.44
CA PRO A 16 8.55 -18.04 -14.33
C PRO A 16 9.30 -18.58 -13.10
N GLU A 17 10.40 -19.32 -13.28
CA GLU A 17 11.19 -19.79 -12.12
C GLU A 17 11.78 -18.63 -11.32
N ASN A 18 12.21 -17.57 -12.00
CA ASN A 18 12.73 -16.36 -11.35
C ASN A 18 11.62 -15.61 -10.63
N ALA A 19 10.44 -15.49 -11.24
CA ALA A 19 9.27 -14.85 -10.63
C ALA A 19 8.91 -15.51 -9.28
N TYR A 20 8.82 -16.84 -9.25
CA TYR A 20 8.50 -17.57 -8.02
C TYR A 20 9.65 -17.58 -7.01
N THR A 21 10.91 -17.62 -7.47
CA THR A 21 12.09 -17.45 -6.59
C THR A 21 12.09 -16.08 -5.92
N THR A 22 11.70 -15.04 -6.66
CA THR A 22 11.57 -13.68 -6.12
C THR A 22 10.48 -13.61 -5.05
N LEU A 23 9.33 -14.24 -5.26
CA LEU A 23 8.26 -14.32 -4.26
C LEU A 23 8.70 -15.11 -3.00
N GLU A 24 9.44 -16.20 -3.18
CA GLU A 24 10.00 -16.97 -2.06
C GLU A 24 11.00 -16.13 -1.23
N SER A 25 11.82 -15.31 -1.89
CA SER A 25 12.79 -14.43 -1.22
C SER A 25 12.16 -13.39 -0.30
N VAL A 26 10.87 -13.06 -0.52
CA VAL A 26 10.08 -12.14 0.31
C VAL A 26 9.10 -12.86 1.24
N GLY A 27 9.25 -14.18 1.38
CA GLY A 27 8.51 -14.99 2.35
C GLY A 27 7.26 -15.69 1.81
N LEU A 28 6.95 -15.58 0.51
CA LEU A 28 5.82 -16.29 -0.09
C LEU A 28 6.28 -17.59 -0.77
N GLN A 29 6.12 -18.71 -0.06
CA GLN A 29 6.40 -20.04 -0.59
C GLN A 29 5.20 -20.57 -1.37
N VAL A 30 5.27 -20.46 -2.70
CA VAL A 30 4.23 -20.96 -3.62
C VAL A 30 4.53 -22.41 -3.99
N GLY A 31 3.66 -23.34 -3.61
CA GLY A 31 3.80 -24.75 -3.98
C GLY A 31 3.63 -24.97 -5.50
N LYS A 32 4.26 -26.02 -6.05
CA LYS A 32 4.28 -26.29 -7.51
C LYS A 32 2.90 -26.28 -8.19
N ALA A 33 1.85 -26.75 -7.51
CA ALA A 33 0.49 -26.75 -8.04
C ALA A 33 -0.09 -25.33 -8.26
N TYR A 34 0.47 -24.32 -7.60
CA TYR A 34 0.08 -22.92 -7.66
C TYR A 34 1.03 -22.07 -8.53
N GLN A 35 2.05 -22.70 -9.12
CA GLN A 35 3.03 -22.04 -9.99
C GLN A 35 2.56 -22.04 -11.45
N SER A 36 1.50 -21.28 -11.72
CA SER A 36 0.82 -21.23 -13.03
C SER A 36 1.36 -20.19 -14.03
N MET A 37 2.31 -19.33 -13.67
CA MET A 37 2.92 -18.39 -14.62
C MET A 37 3.79 -19.13 -15.65
N VAL A 38 3.63 -18.77 -16.93
CA VAL A 38 4.37 -19.32 -18.07
C VAL A 38 5.44 -18.33 -18.53
N ASP A 39 5.09 -17.06 -18.61
CA ASP A 39 6.00 -15.97 -18.96
C ASP A 39 5.52 -14.67 -18.32
N MET A 40 6.46 -13.75 -18.11
CA MET A 40 6.20 -12.44 -17.54
C MET A 40 7.15 -11.43 -18.15
N SER A 41 6.63 -10.28 -18.53
CA SER A 41 7.42 -9.12 -18.96
C SER A 41 6.97 -7.90 -18.16
N GLN A 42 7.90 -7.01 -17.83
CA GLN A 42 7.61 -5.85 -16.99
C GLN A 42 8.20 -4.55 -17.55
N GLU A 43 7.38 -3.52 -17.58
CA GLU A 43 7.72 -2.10 -17.70
C GLU A 43 7.37 -1.38 -16.37
N PRO A 44 7.86 -0.15 -16.12
CA PRO A 44 7.68 0.52 -14.83
C PRO A 44 6.24 0.62 -14.29
N SER A 45 5.23 0.77 -15.17
CA SER A 45 3.81 0.90 -14.79
C SER A 45 2.91 -0.17 -15.39
N ARG A 46 3.46 -1.09 -16.19
CA ARG A 46 2.71 -2.06 -16.98
C ARG A 46 3.44 -3.38 -16.98
N THR A 47 2.73 -4.45 -16.66
CA THR A 47 3.23 -5.82 -16.68
C THR A 47 2.32 -6.65 -17.56
N VAL A 48 2.91 -7.51 -18.39
CA VAL A 48 2.17 -8.49 -19.17
C VAL A 48 2.64 -9.87 -18.73
N CYS A 49 1.73 -10.76 -18.38
CA CYS A 49 2.08 -12.14 -18.03
C CYS A 49 1.10 -13.14 -18.65
N THR A 50 1.63 -14.33 -18.94
CA THR A 50 0.83 -15.46 -19.38
C THR A 50 0.73 -16.45 -18.25
N THR A 51 -0.49 -16.87 -17.93
CA THR A 51 -0.76 -17.91 -16.93
C THR A 51 -1.42 -19.10 -17.60
N ARG A 52 -1.18 -20.30 -17.08
CA ARG A 52 -1.78 -21.54 -17.55
C ARG A 52 -2.68 -22.14 -16.49
N ILE A 53 -3.88 -22.53 -16.89
CA ILE A 53 -4.84 -23.19 -16.01
C ILE A 53 -4.26 -24.53 -15.57
N PRO A 54 -4.04 -24.76 -14.26
CA PRO A 54 -3.43 -25.98 -13.77
C PRO A 54 -4.41 -27.15 -13.77
N ASP A 55 -3.89 -28.38 -13.93
CA ASP A 55 -4.66 -29.61 -13.76
C ASP A 55 -4.68 -30.03 -12.29
N THR A 56 -5.45 -29.30 -11.46
CA THR A 56 -5.52 -29.62 -10.03
C THR A 56 -6.24 -30.94 -9.78
N GLN A 57 -7.24 -31.28 -10.60
CA GLN A 57 -7.94 -32.56 -10.57
C GLN A 57 -6.96 -33.75 -10.56
N SER A 58 -5.88 -33.72 -11.35
CA SER A 58 -4.87 -34.79 -11.37
C SER A 58 -4.18 -35.02 -10.02
N THR A 59 -4.10 -33.98 -9.18
CA THR A 59 -3.40 -33.99 -7.88
C THR A 59 -4.32 -34.10 -6.68
N MET A 60 -5.62 -33.82 -6.85
CA MET A 60 -6.62 -33.87 -5.78
C MET A 60 -6.92 -35.32 -5.36
N PRO A 61 -7.21 -35.57 -4.07
CA PRO A 61 -7.71 -36.87 -3.62
C PRO A 61 -8.90 -37.33 -4.46
N CYS A 62 -8.89 -38.62 -4.84
CA CYS A 62 -9.93 -39.23 -5.69
C CYS A 62 -10.09 -38.60 -7.09
N ARG A 63 -9.16 -37.73 -7.53
CA ARG A 63 -9.24 -36.98 -8.79
C ARG A 63 -10.55 -36.21 -8.95
N PHE A 64 -11.03 -35.66 -7.85
CA PHE A 64 -12.29 -34.92 -7.82
C PHE A 64 -12.02 -33.42 -7.61
N GLU A 65 -12.67 -32.61 -8.43
CA GLU A 65 -12.65 -31.15 -8.36
C GLU A 65 -14.08 -30.65 -8.63
N TYR A 66 -14.50 -29.59 -7.93
CA TYR A 66 -15.81 -28.98 -8.18
C TYR A 66 -15.77 -28.13 -9.46
N PRO A 67 -16.87 -28.12 -10.25
CA PRO A 67 -17.02 -27.17 -11.34
C PRO A 67 -16.91 -25.73 -10.83
N HIS A 68 -16.22 -24.89 -11.59
CA HIS A 68 -15.99 -23.49 -11.28
C HIS A 68 -16.06 -22.66 -12.56
N VAL A 69 -16.48 -21.40 -12.46
CA VAL A 69 -16.51 -20.48 -13.61
C VAL A 69 -15.09 -20.08 -14.00
N ILE A 70 -14.29 -19.71 -13.00
CA ILE A 70 -12.86 -19.40 -13.15
C ILE A 70 -12.07 -20.28 -12.20
N HIS A 71 -10.96 -20.84 -12.68
CA HIS A 71 -10.12 -21.70 -11.86
C HIS A 71 -9.46 -20.86 -10.74
N PRO A 72 -9.64 -21.20 -9.44
CA PRO A 72 -9.15 -20.36 -8.34
C PRO A 72 -7.64 -20.07 -8.40
N ILE A 73 -6.84 -21.05 -8.80
CA ILE A 73 -5.38 -20.87 -8.96
C ILE A 73 -5.03 -19.90 -10.10
N SER A 74 -5.87 -19.78 -11.12
CA SER A 74 -5.65 -18.79 -12.18
C SER A 74 -5.78 -17.37 -11.63
N VAL A 75 -6.78 -17.13 -10.78
CA VAL A 75 -6.94 -15.84 -10.08
C VAL A 75 -5.75 -15.56 -9.16
N GLU A 76 -5.32 -16.57 -8.39
CA GLU A 76 -4.15 -16.45 -7.50
C GLU A 76 -2.87 -16.10 -8.28
N ALA A 77 -2.66 -16.72 -9.44
CA ALA A 77 -1.51 -16.43 -10.29
C ALA A 77 -1.48 -14.98 -10.79
N LEU A 78 -2.64 -14.38 -11.05
CA LEU A 78 -2.76 -12.96 -11.39
C LEU A 78 -2.36 -12.07 -10.21
N PHE A 79 -2.72 -12.45 -8.99
CA PHE A 79 -2.32 -11.72 -7.78
C PHE A 79 -0.83 -11.84 -7.48
N HIS A 80 -0.23 -13.01 -7.70
CA HIS A 80 1.23 -13.17 -7.68
C HIS A 80 1.90 -12.22 -8.68
N ALA A 81 1.41 -12.18 -9.92
CA ALA A 81 1.93 -11.28 -10.95
C ALA A 81 1.72 -9.80 -10.60
N ALA A 82 0.60 -9.44 -9.97
CA ALA A 82 0.33 -8.08 -9.53
C ALA A 82 1.24 -7.63 -8.36
N SER A 83 1.56 -8.53 -7.43
CA SER A 83 2.58 -8.28 -6.39
C SER A 83 3.93 -7.98 -7.00
N LEU A 84 4.36 -8.78 -7.98
CA LEU A 84 5.62 -8.60 -8.69
C LEU A 84 5.61 -7.31 -9.54
N ALA A 85 4.50 -7.01 -10.22
CA ALA A 85 4.31 -5.78 -10.98
C ALA A 85 4.47 -4.52 -10.11
N SER A 86 3.97 -4.55 -8.88
CA SER A 86 4.07 -3.45 -7.93
C SER A 86 5.49 -3.15 -7.44
N CYS A 87 6.43 -4.05 -7.69
CA CYS A 87 7.85 -3.81 -7.42
C CYS A 87 8.55 -3.10 -8.59
N GLY A 88 8.06 -3.26 -9.83
CA GLY A 88 8.74 -2.81 -11.04
C GLY A 88 9.98 -3.64 -11.39
N PRO A 89 10.55 -3.47 -12.60
CA PRO A 89 11.60 -4.34 -13.13
C PRO A 89 12.95 -4.23 -12.40
N GLU A 90 13.28 -3.05 -11.86
CA GLU A 90 14.52 -2.80 -11.09
C GLU A 90 14.26 -2.59 -9.59
N GLY A 91 13.00 -2.69 -9.14
CA GLY A 91 12.66 -2.43 -7.75
C GLY A 91 12.96 -3.63 -6.85
N ARG A 92 13.16 -3.33 -5.57
CA ARG A 92 13.36 -4.37 -4.56
C ARG A 92 12.08 -5.20 -4.42
N PRO A 93 12.18 -6.55 -4.44
CA PRO A 93 11.02 -7.41 -4.21
C PRO A 93 10.32 -7.09 -2.90
N ARG A 94 8.99 -7.01 -2.95
CA ARG A 94 8.11 -6.81 -1.79
C ARG A 94 6.92 -7.76 -1.94
N LEU A 95 6.49 -8.32 -0.81
CA LEU A 95 5.28 -9.11 -0.77
C LEU A 95 4.07 -8.19 -0.54
N LEU A 96 3.29 -7.96 -1.58
CA LEU A 96 2.01 -7.28 -1.49
C LEU A 96 0.90 -8.27 -1.85
N THR A 97 -0.13 -8.35 -1.01
CA THR A 97 -1.27 -9.24 -1.23
C THR A 97 -2.54 -8.43 -1.45
N PRO A 98 -3.51 -8.93 -2.23
CA PRO A 98 -4.83 -8.31 -2.32
C PRO A 98 -5.45 -8.12 -0.93
N VAL A 99 -5.91 -6.90 -0.65
CA VAL A 99 -6.64 -6.55 0.58
C VAL A 99 -8.06 -6.07 0.30
N ALA A 100 -8.30 -5.54 -0.90
CA ALA A 100 -9.63 -5.16 -1.36
C ALA A 100 -9.69 -5.20 -2.89
N ILE A 101 -10.90 -5.42 -3.41
CA ILE A 101 -11.22 -5.39 -4.84
C ILE A 101 -12.43 -4.47 -4.98
N GLY A 102 -12.31 -3.40 -5.75
CA GLY A 102 -13.44 -2.51 -6.01
C GLY A 102 -14.50 -3.16 -6.88
N GLU A 103 -14.08 -3.66 -8.05
CA GLU A 103 -14.95 -4.36 -8.99
C GLU A 103 -14.20 -5.51 -9.66
N MET A 104 -14.91 -6.62 -9.90
CA MET A 104 -14.42 -7.76 -10.65
C MET A 104 -15.49 -8.23 -11.62
N TRP A 105 -15.12 -8.43 -12.88
CA TRP A 105 -15.98 -8.97 -13.92
C TRP A 105 -15.37 -10.24 -14.50
N VAL A 106 -16.20 -11.25 -14.76
CA VAL A 106 -15.77 -12.54 -15.30
C VAL A 106 -16.70 -12.91 -16.45
N SER A 107 -16.14 -13.23 -17.61
CA SER A 107 -16.90 -13.71 -18.76
C SER A 107 -17.46 -15.11 -18.49
N ASP A 108 -18.65 -15.41 -19.02
CA ASP A 108 -19.19 -16.78 -19.01
C ASP A 108 -18.49 -17.70 -20.03
N SER A 109 -17.76 -17.11 -20.98
CA SER A 109 -17.00 -17.80 -22.03
C SER A 109 -15.56 -18.13 -21.62
N ILE A 110 -15.11 -17.73 -20.43
CA ILE A 110 -13.76 -18.04 -19.97
C ILE A 110 -13.57 -19.56 -19.88
N SER A 111 -12.47 -20.06 -20.44
CA SER A 111 -12.12 -21.47 -20.27
C SER A 111 -11.71 -21.76 -18.83
N ALA A 112 -12.24 -22.85 -18.29
CA ALA A 112 -11.78 -23.47 -17.06
C ALA A 112 -10.97 -24.76 -17.33
N LYS A 113 -10.61 -25.02 -18.61
CA LYS A 113 -9.98 -26.27 -19.01
C LYS A 113 -8.48 -26.25 -18.67
N PRO A 114 -7.96 -27.30 -18.00
CA PRO A 114 -6.54 -27.41 -17.74
C PRO A 114 -5.69 -27.34 -19.00
N GLY A 115 -4.60 -26.58 -18.94
CA GLY A 115 -3.66 -26.38 -20.04
C GLY A 115 -3.95 -25.17 -20.93
N ASP A 116 -5.18 -24.64 -20.93
CA ASP A 116 -5.49 -23.40 -21.63
C ASP A 116 -4.77 -22.22 -20.97
N GLU A 117 -4.43 -21.20 -21.76
CA GLU A 117 -3.66 -20.03 -21.32
C GLU A 117 -4.52 -18.77 -21.25
N LEU A 118 -4.18 -17.91 -20.30
CA LEU A 118 -4.78 -16.61 -20.05
C LEU A 118 -3.67 -15.56 -20.09
N LEU A 119 -3.83 -14.56 -20.95
CA LEU A 119 -2.91 -13.44 -21.10
C LEU A 119 -3.43 -12.28 -20.27
N ALA A 120 -2.62 -11.80 -19.33
CA ALA A 120 -2.97 -10.74 -18.42
C ALA A 120 -2.11 -9.50 -18.64
N GLU A 121 -2.75 -8.35 -18.58
CA GLU A 121 -2.13 -7.04 -18.47
C GLU A 121 -2.45 -6.47 -17.09
N ILE A 122 -1.41 -6.06 -16.39
CA ILE A 122 -1.51 -5.48 -15.05
C ILE A 122 -0.93 -4.06 -15.12
N CYS A 123 -1.76 -3.08 -14.81
CA CYS A 123 -1.39 -1.67 -14.80
C CYS A 123 -1.33 -1.17 -13.35
N ILE A 124 -0.16 -0.68 -12.94
CA ILE A 124 0.03 -0.10 -11.60
C ILE A 124 -0.28 1.39 -11.69
N GLN A 125 -1.26 1.84 -10.90
CA GLN A 125 -1.76 3.22 -10.94
C GLN A 125 -1.13 4.07 -9.83
N GLU A 126 -1.04 3.53 -8.60
CA GLU A 126 -0.55 4.26 -7.42
C GLU A 126 0.40 3.37 -6.60
N PRO A 127 1.70 3.32 -6.92
CA PRO A 127 2.67 2.57 -6.13
C PRO A 127 3.05 3.34 -4.86
N SER A 128 3.02 2.68 -3.69
CA SER A 128 3.53 3.20 -2.43
C SER A 128 4.38 2.14 -1.70
N ILE A 129 5.05 2.50 -0.60
CA ILE A 129 5.76 1.51 0.23
C ILE A 129 4.84 0.70 1.14
N PHE A 130 3.56 1.05 1.23
CA PHE A 130 2.56 0.36 2.07
C PHE A 130 1.60 -0.51 1.25
N GLY A 131 1.54 -0.27 -0.06
CA GLY A 131 0.63 -0.94 -0.95
C GLY A 131 0.69 -0.40 -2.37
N ALA A 132 -0.14 -0.93 -3.23
CA ALA A 132 -0.33 -0.43 -4.58
C ALA A 132 -1.79 -0.55 -4.99
N GLN A 133 -2.25 0.37 -5.84
CA GLN A 133 -3.49 0.20 -6.57
C GLN A 133 -3.19 -0.24 -8.01
N SER A 134 -3.91 -1.25 -8.47
CA SER A 134 -3.76 -1.78 -9.83
C SER A 134 -5.09 -2.09 -10.51
N ALA A 135 -5.03 -2.18 -11.84
CA ALA A 135 -6.07 -2.76 -12.67
C ALA A 135 -5.50 -4.00 -13.38
N VAL A 136 -6.33 -5.02 -13.54
CA VAL A 136 -5.95 -6.28 -14.19
C VAL A 136 -6.95 -6.57 -15.31
N ASN A 137 -6.46 -6.69 -16.53
CA ASN A 137 -7.25 -7.10 -17.69
C ASN A 137 -6.72 -8.43 -18.18
N VAL A 138 -7.60 -9.40 -18.40
CA VAL A 138 -7.23 -10.74 -18.86
C VAL A 138 -8.01 -11.08 -20.11
N VAL A 139 -7.28 -11.49 -21.12
CA VAL A 139 -7.83 -11.99 -22.38
C VAL A 139 -7.46 -13.45 -22.57
N GLN A 140 -8.33 -14.16 -23.26
CA GLN A 140 -8.08 -15.50 -23.74
C GLN A 140 -7.97 -15.48 -25.25
N GLN A 141 -7.01 -16.24 -25.78
CA GLN A 141 -6.84 -16.36 -27.21
C GLN A 141 -7.78 -17.42 -27.76
N THR A 142 -8.74 -17.00 -28.59
CA THR A 142 -9.71 -17.86 -29.26
C THR A 142 -9.47 -17.77 -30.77
N GLY A 143 -8.67 -18.70 -31.31
CA GLY A 143 -8.22 -18.65 -32.70
C GLY A 143 -7.28 -17.46 -32.95
N ASP A 144 -7.65 -16.58 -33.89
CA ASP A 144 -6.89 -15.37 -34.23
C ASP A 144 -7.33 -14.13 -33.43
N SER A 145 -8.35 -14.25 -32.58
CA SER A 145 -8.91 -13.14 -31.77
C SER A 145 -8.59 -13.29 -30.29
N GLN A 146 -8.43 -12.15 -29.61
CA GLN A 146 -8.42 -12.06 -28.16
C GLN A 146 -9.82 -11.69 -27.66
N GLU A 147 -10.35 -12.49 -26.74
CA GLU A 147 -11.62 -12.23 -26.07
C GLU A 147 -11.37 -11.88 -24.61
N VAL A 148 -12.05 -10.85 -24.10
CA VAL A 148 -11.96 -10.47 -22.69
C VAL A 148 -12.55 -11.58 -21.84
N ALA A 149 -11.73 -12.11 -20.93
CA ALA A 149 -12.08 -13.24 -20.09
C ALA A 149 -12.38 -12.80 -18.65
N PHE A 150 -11.63 -11.82 -18.15
CA PHE A 150 -11.67 -11.42 -16.74
C PHE A 150 -11.09 -10.01 -16.57
N GLU A 151 -11.73 -9.19 -15.72
CA GLU A 151 -11.27 -7.83 -15.40
C GLU A 151 -11.35 -7.58 -13.89
N VAL A 152 -10.38 -6.83 -13.37
CA VAL A 152 -10.37 -6.32 -12.00
C VAL A 152 -10.05 -4.84 -12.02
N HIS A 153 -10.96 -4.04 -11.47
CA HIS A 153 -10.81 -2.60 -11.30
C HIS A 153 -10.64 -2.28 -9.81
N ASP A 154 -9.74 -1.34 -9.50
CA ASP A 154 -9.40 -0.96 -8.11
C ASP A 154 -8.95 -2.16 -7.25
N LEU A 155 -7.97 -2.93 -7.75
CA LEU A 155 -7.28 -3.95 -6.95
C LEU A 155 -6.33 -3.27 -5.99
N LYS A 156 -6.63 -3.35 -4.69
CA LYS A 156 -5.76 -2.83 -3.63
C LYS A 156 -4.88 -3.93 -3.12
N LEU A 157 -3.58 -3.72 -3.27
CA LEU A 157 -2.53 -4.58 -2.74
C LEU A 157 -1.99 -3.93 -1.47
N GLY A 158 -2.02 -4.66 -0.36
CA GLY A 158 -1.48 -4.23 0.93
C GLY A 158 -0.34 -5.13 1.37
N ARG A 159 0.45 -4.65 2.31
CA ARG A 159 1.53 -5.46 2.89
C ARG A 159 0.99 -6.55 3.79
N VAL A 160 1.53 -7.75 3.62
CA VAL A 160 1.52 -8.76 4.68
C VAL A 160 2.61 -8.35 5.68
N ALA A 161 2.28 -8.30 6.97
CA ALA A 161 3.26 -8.03 8.02
C ALA A 161 4.42 -9.03 7.88
N GLY A 162 5.59 -8.53 7.50
CA GLY A 162 6.77 -9.33 7.15
C GLY A 162 8.02 -8.45 7.17
N PRO A 163 9.21 -9.05 7.39
CA PRO A 163 10.41 -8.30 7.74
C PRO A 163 11.06 -7.70 6.51
N CYS A 164 10.59 -6.54 6.04
CA CYS A 164 11.45 -5.59 5.33
C CYS A 164 10.81 -4.22 5.13
N ILE A 165 11.05 -3.33 6.10
CA ILE A 165 11.92 -2.15 5.87
C ILE A 165 12.87 -1.96 7.08
N GLU A 166 13.05 -2.96 7.96
CA GLU A 166 13.91 -2.80 9.14
C GLU A 166 15.36 -2.51 8.72
N GLY A 167 15.99 -3.31 7.85
CA GLY A 167 17.42 -3.14 7.56
C GLY A 167 17.83 -1.81 6.93
N GLU A 168 17.05 -1.24 6.00
CA GLU A 168 17.39 0.05 5.36
C GLU A 168 16.96 1.25 6.22
N LEU A 169 15.78 1.18 6.87
CA LEU A 169 15.38 2.20 7.85
C LEU A 169 16.31 2.22 9.05
N GLU A 170 16.76 1.06 9.51
CA GLU A 170 17.70 0.89 10.61
C GLU A 170 19.09 1.39 10.22
N GLN A 171 19.56 1.12 8.99
CA GLN A 171 20.81 1.68 8.48
C GLN A 171 20.78 3.20 8.39
N LEU A 172 19.66 3.77 7.96
CA LEU A 172 19.46 5.23 7.87
C LEU A 172 19.20 5.89 9.22
N SER A 173 18.37 5.29 10.08
CA SER A 173 18.18 5.76 11.45
C SER A 173 19.51 5.72 12.19
N SER A 174 20.31 4.67 11.98
CA SER A 174 21.67 4.59 12.51
C SER A 174 22.57 5.66 11.90
N MET A 175 22.50 5.92 10.58
CA MET A 175 23.28 6.97 9.94
C MET A 175 22.96 8.36 10.54
N PHE A 176 21.69 8.75 10.56
CA PHE A 176 21.26 10.05 11.11
C PHE A 176 21.56 10.16 12.61
N PHE A 177 21.35 9.09 13.38
CA PHE A 177 21.68 9.06 14.80
C PHE A 177 23.20 9.21 15.03
N LEU A 178 24.02 8.49 14.28
CA LEU A 178 25.48 8.57 14.40
C LEU A 178 26.03 9.93 13.96
N ASP A 179 25.47 10.53 12.90
CA ASP A 179 25.81 11.89 12.48
C ASP A 179 25.44 12.91 13.56
N ALA A 180 24.26 12.77 14.18
CA ALA A 180 23.85 13.61 15.29
C ALA A 180 24.77 13.48 16.50
N MET A 181 25.10 12.24 16.91
CA MET A 181 26.01 11.99 18.03
C MET A 181 27.42 12.56 17.76
N SER A 182 27.95 12.36 16.55
CA SER A 182 29.24 12.94 16.14
C SER A 182 29.24 14.47 16.18
N SER A 183 28.14 15.09 15.77
CA SER A 183 27.95 16.54 15.80
C SER A 183 27.85 17.09 17.24
N LEU A 184 27.33 16.31 18.19
CA LEU A 184 27.12 16.72 19.58
C LEU A 184 28.35 16.54 20.47
N ASP A 185 29.18 15.50 20.25
CA ASP A 185 30.25 15.16 21.19
C ASP A 185 31.50 16.05 21.11
N GLY A 186 31.64 16.92 20.10
CA GLY A 186 32.76 17.89 19.98
C GLY A 186 34.17 17.28 19.88
N LYS A 187 34.30 15.97 20.13
CA LYS A 187 35.44 15.10 19.88
C LYS A 187 34.87 13.96 19.07
N GLY A 188 35.21 13.91 17.78
CA GLY A 188 34.69 12.93 16.83
C GLY A 188 34.63 11.54 17.47
N ALA A 189 33.40 11.03 17.61
CA ALA A 189 33.16 9.70 18.15
C ALA A 189 33.95 8.67 17.33
N SER A 190 34.59 7.74 18.03
CA SER A 190 35.40 6.65 17.44
C SER A 190 34.59 5.85 16.42
N GLU A 191 35.22 5.62 15.26
CA GLU A 191 34.70 5.12 13.97
C GLU A 191 33.32 4.45 14.00
N PRO A 192 32.25 5.21 13.66
CA PRO A 192 30.98 4.64 13.25
C PRO A 192 31.08 4.10 11.81
N VAL A 193 30.14 3.25 11.40
CA VAL A 193 29.98 2.81 10.01
C VAL A 193 29.94 4.04 9.09
N HIS A 194 31.05 4.33 8.42
CA HIS A 194 31.15 5.46 7.50
C HIS A 194 30.47 5.08 6.19
N PHE A 195 29.21 5.46 6.04
CA PHE A 195 28.64 5.63 4.71
C PHE A 195 29.43 6.75 4.02
N ASN A 196 30.08 6.43 2.90
CA ASN A 196 30.75 7.45 2.10
C ASN A 196 29.71 8.36 1.42
N GLY A 197 30.14 9.53 0.90
CA GLY A 197 29.21 10.51 0.31
C GLY A 197 28.31 9.92 -0.79
N ALA A 198 28.84 9.05 -1.64
CA ALA A 198 28.06 8.41 -2.70
C ALA A 198 27.02 7.41 -2.16
N GLN A 199 27.37 6.65 -1.12
CA GLN A 199 26.44 5.73 -0.45
C GLN A 199 25.31 6.50 0.24
N ARG A 200 25.61 7.67 0.80
CA ARG A 200 24.61 8.55 1.42
C ARG A 200 23.62 9.09 0.38
N ASP A 201 24.14 9.65 -0.71
CA ASP A 201 23.32 10.22 -1.77
C ASP A 201 22.40 9.15 -2.40
N GLU A 202 22.92 7.95 -2.63
CA GLU A 202 22.15 6.82 -3.14
C GLU A 202 21.02 6.41 -2.19
N LEU A 203 21.32 6.32 -0.89
CA LEU A 203 20.39 5.87 0.13
C LEU A 203 19.30 6.93 0.41
N GLN A 204 19.66 8.22 0.40
CA GLN A 204 18.70 9.32 0.46
C GLN A 204 17.79 9.38 -0.77
N GLN A 205 18.34 9.21 -1.98
CA GLN A 205 17.51 9.15 -3.20
C GLN A 205 16.54 7.98 -3.18
N LYS A 206 16.96 6.81 -2.67
CA LYS A 206 16.09 5.65 -2.50
C LYS A 206 14.95 5.93 -1.52
N LEU A 207 15.21 6.62 -0.41
CA LEU A 207 14.19 7.02 0.55
C LEU A 207 13.22 8.07 0.00
N HIS A 208 13.70 9.09 -0.74
CA HIS A 208 12.78 10.05 -1.36
C HIS A 208 11.81 9.37 -2.32
N ARG A 209 12.24 8.30 -3.01
CA ARG A 209 11.39 7.48 -3.87
C ARG A 209 10.53 6.47 -3.10
N SER A 210 10.70 6.36 -1.78
CA SER A 210 9.94 5.47 -0.90
C SER A 210 8.67 6.14 -0.34
N GLY A 211 8.39 7.39 -0.75
CA GLY A 211 7.16 8.09 -0.41
C GLY A 211 7.23 8.85 0.91
N PRO A 212 6.07 9.21 1.51
CA PRO A 212 5.97 10.16 2.62
C PRO A 212 6.82 9.80 3.85
N LEU A 213 6.91 8.52 4.21
CA LEU A 213 7.77 8.08 5.32
C LEU A 213 9.26 8.28 5.05
N GLY A 214 9.71 8.00 3.83
CA GLY A 214 11.11 8.23 3.47
C GLY A 214 11.48 9.71 3.45
N GLU A 215 10.59 10.54 2.90
CA GLU A 215 10.75 12.00 2.93
C GLU A 215 10.80 12.54 4.36
N PHE A 216 9.86 12.09 5.21
CA PHE A 216 9.84 12.44 6.63
C PHE A 216 11.16 12.11 7.33
N LEU A 217 11.68 10.89 7.12
CA LEU A 217 12.93 10.44 7.74
C LEU A 217 14.15 11.23 7.26
N CYS A 218 14.25 11.53 5.95
CA CYS A 218 15.32 12.39 5.44
C CYS A 218 15.26 13.77 6.10
N ARG A 219 14.09 14.40 6.10
CA ARG A 219 13.89 15.77 6.62
C ARG A 219 14.20 15.87 8.11
N PHE A 220 13.71 14.94 8.93
CA PHE A 220 13.98 14.91 10.36
C PHE A 220 15.42 14.50 10.67
N GLY A 221 15.96 13.52 9.95
CA GLY A 221 17.31 13.02 10.12
C GLY A 221 18.39 14.08 9.88
N GLU A 222 18.25 14.87 8.81
CA GLU A 222 19.19 15.95 8.46
C GLU A 222 19.24 17.09 9.49
N HIS A 223 18.14 17.26 10.23
CA HIS A 223 17.99 18.33 11.22
C HIS A 223 18.08 17.83 12.67
N LEU A 224 18.33 16.53 12.86
CA LEU A 224 18.40 15.90 14.16
C LEU A 224 19.42 16.57 15.10
N PRO A 225 20.63 16.98 14.66
CA PRO A 225 21.56 17.73 15.52
C PRO A 225 20.99 19.05 16.03
N GLN A 226 20.36 19.84 15.15
CA GLN A 226 19.78 21.15 15.47
C GLN A 226 18.58 20.99 16.41
N ILE A 227 17.78 19.93 16.24
CA ILE A 227 16.70 19.58 17.17
C ILE A 227 17.27 19.25 18.56
N LEU A 228 18.28 18.39 18.63
CA LEU A 228 18.87 17.95 19.90
C LEU A 228 19.62 19.08 20.63
N ARG A 229 20.07 20.10 19.90
CA ARG A 229 20.64 21.34 20.48
C ARG A 229 19.58 22.39 20.83
N GLU A 230 18.31 22.10 20.60
CA GLU A 230 17.18 23.03 20.79
C GLU A 230 17.28 24.30 19.92
N GLU A 231 18.06 24.26 18.83
CA GLU A 231 18.19 25.37 17.88
C GLU A 231 16.94 25.52 17.02
N ILE A 232 16.27 24.39 16.76
CA ILE A 232 14.99 24.36 16.06
C ILE A 232 14.01 23.46 16.81
N HIS A 233 12.74 23.83 16.78
CA HIS A 233 11.68 23.00 17.35
C HIS A 233 11.27 21.93 16.31
N PRO A 234 11.24 20.62 16.63
CA PRO A 234 11.01 19.57 15.64
C PRO A 234 9.66 19.68 14.90
N LEU A 235 8.64 20.28 15.54
CA LEU A 235 7.38 20.55 14.85
C LEU A 235 7.49 21.55 13.70
N ILE A 236 8.57 22.33 13.52
CA ILE A 236 8.70 23.19 12.32
C ILE A 236 9.10 22.39 11.07
N LEU A 237 9.67 21.20 11.27
CA LEU A 237 10.02 20.28 10.19
C LEU A 237 8.84 19.44 9.75
N THR A 238 7.67 19.70 10.32
CA THR A 238 6.43 19.13 9.82
C THR A 238 6.32 19.44 8.32
N PRO A 239 6.22 18.42 7.45
CA PRO A 239 5.79 18.65 6.08
C PRO A 239 4.39 19.29 6.01
N GLU A 240 3.98 19.67 4.80
CA GLU A 240 2.64 20.24 4.54
C GLU A 240 1.54 19.27 5.02
N GLU A 241 0.32 19.77 5.25
CA GLU A 241 -0.78 18.98 5.84
C GLU A 241 -0.93 17.62 5.16
N ASP A 242 -0.94 17.58 3.83
CA ASP A 242 -1.18 16.38 3.03
C ASP A 242 -0.14 15.27 3.26
N VAL A 243 1.14 15.62 3.35
CA VAL A 243 2.22 14.64 3.55
C VAL A 243 2.21 14.07 4.97
N TRP A 244 1.78 14.84 5.98
CA TRP A 244 1.54 14.29 7.33
C TRP A 244 0.36 13.36 7.40
N TYR A 245 -0.73 13.71 6.69
CA TYR A 245 -1.88 12.84 6.60
C TYR A 245 -1.47 11.51 5.99
N GLU A 246 -0.75 11.54 4.86
CA GLU A 246 -0.26 10.33 4.23
C GLU A 246 0.72 9.57 5.14
N LEU A 247 1.65 10.24 5.83
CA LEU A 247 2.57 9.61 6.78
C LEU A 247 1.83 8.92 7.95
N TYR A 248 0.84 9.59 8.54
CA TYR A 248 0.01 9.00 9.59
C TYR A 248 -0.89 7.89 9.04
N GLU A 249 -1.46 8.04 7.84
CA GLU A 249 -2.26 7.02 7.14
C GLU A 249 -1.44 5.76 6.83
N GLN A 250 -0.17 5.95 6.55
CA GLN A 250 0.77 4.92 6.19
C GLN A 250 1.38 4.22 7.42
N ALA A 251 1.79 4.99 8.43
CA ALA A 251 2.38 4.47 9.67
C ALA A 251 1.33 3.92 10.65
N TYR A 252 0.12 4.49 10.65
CA TYR A 252 -1.03 3.98 11.34
C TYR A 252 -2.07 3.63 10.29
N ALA A 253 -2.39 2.34 10.12
CA ALA A 253 -3.43 1.82 9.22
C ALA A 253 -4.86 2.38 9.46
N ALA A 254 -5.00 3.48 10.19
CA ALA A 254 -6.22 4.16 10.53
C ALA A 254 -6.53 5.27 9.50
N LYS A 255 -6.79 4.87 8.24
CA LYS A 255 -7.66 5.69 7.37
C LYS A 255 -9.04 5.89 8.03
N HIS A 256 -9.38 5.00 8.95
CA HIS A 256 -10.63 4.97 9.68
C HIS A 256 -10.39 4.64 11.16
N MET A 257 -11.12 5.34 12.02
CA MET A 257 -11.54 4.78 13.30
C MET A 257 -11.96 3.33 13.09
N SER A 258 -11.44 2.39 13.89
CA SER A 258 -11.74 0.96 13.69
C SER A 258 -13.25 0.75 13.65
N PRO A 259 -13.78 -0.20 12.85
CA PRO A 259 -15.22 -0.44 12.75
C PRO A 259 -15.89 -0.64 14.12
N GLU A 260 -15.19 -1.26 15.06
CA GLU A 260 -15.62 -1.47 16.44
C GLU A 260 -15.71 -0.14 17.20
N THR A 261 -14.69 0.71 17.08
CA THR A 261 -14.65 2.04 17.72
C THR A 261 -15.74 2.94 17.17
N ARG A 262 -15.98 2.87 15.84
CA ARG A 262 -17.06 3.59 15.17
C ARG A 262 -18.43 3.11 15.66
N ALA A 263 -18.68 1.80 15.66
CA ALA A 263 -19.94 1.23 16.13
C ALA A 263 -20.20 1.57 17.61
N TYR A 264 -19.16 1.54 18.44
CA TYR A 264 -19.25 1.97 19.83
C TYR A 264 -19.63 3.45 19.95
N LEU A 265 -18.96 4.34 19.22
CA LEU A 265 -19.27 5.77 19.22
C LEU A 265 -20.66 6.06 18.67
N GLU A 266 -21.09 5.40 17.59
CA GLU A 266 -22.46 5.50 17.07
C GLU A 266 -23.50 5.12 18.13
N ASN A 267 -23.24 4.09 18.94
CA ASN A 267 -24.11 3.71 20.05
C ASN A 267 -24.16 4.77 21.15
N ILE A 268 -23.02 5.33 21.59
CA ILE A 268 -23.00 6.39 22.61
C ILE A 268 -23.78 7.61 22.10
N ILE A 269 -23.55 8.02 20.85
CA ILE A 269 -24.21 9.17 20.22
C ILE A 269 -25.72 8.94 20.06
N HIS A 270 -26.12 7.70 19.80
CA HIS A 270 -27.53 7.36 19.75
C HIS A 270 -28.20 7.46 21.13
N GLN A 271 -27.49 7.09 22.20
CA GLN A 271 -28.00 7.18 23.57
C GLN A 271 -28.03 8.63 24.09
N ASP A 272 -27.01 9.43 23.76
CA ASP A 272 -26.89 10.83 24.17
C ASP A 272 -26.49 11.74 22.99
N PRO A 273 -27.46 12.16 22.16
CA PRO A 273 -27.19 13.03 21.02
C PRO A 273 -26.84 14.47 21.41
N GLU A 274 -26.92 14.83 22.70
CA GLU A 274 -26.57 16.15 23.23
C GLU A 274 -25.28 16.12 24.06
N MET A 275 -24.47 15.07 23.94
CA MET A 275 -23.22 14.98 24.69
C MET A 275 -22.28 16.17 24.39
N ASN A 276 -21.47 16.51 25.39
CA ASN A 276 -20.37 17.46 25.22
C ASN A 276 -19.08 16.68 24.98
N ILE A 277 -18.37 17.02 23.90
CA ILE A 277 -17.14 16.35 23.48
C ILE A 277 -15.96 17.28 23.71
N LEU A 278 -14.93 16.81 24.41
CA LEU A 278 -13.65 17.49 24.56
C LEU A 278 -12.53 16.64 23.96
N GLY A 279 -11.91 17.16 22.89
CA GLY A 279 -10.73 16.57 22.29
C GLY A 279 -9.43 17.08 22.92
N ILE A 280 -8.56 16.18 23.35
CA ILE A 280 -7.26 16.50 23.94
C ILE A 280 -6.15 15.96 23.07
N GLY A 281 -5.17 16.81 22.73
CA GLY A 281 -4.01 16.40 21.92
C GLY A 281 -4.42 15.95 20.53
N MET A 282 -5.41 16.65 19.96
CA MET A 282 -6.05 16.22 18.73
C MET A 282 -5.09 16.21 17.55
N THR A 283 -5.22 15.18 16.72
CA THR A 283 -4.52 15.07 15.44
C THR A 283 -5.54 15.13 14.31
N PRO A 284 -5.20 15.71 13.15
CA PRO A 284 -6.18 15.94 12.10
C PRO A 284 -6.92 14.66 11.64
N GLY A 285 -6.22 13.52 11.48
CA GLY A 285 -6.84 12.27 11.02
C GLY A 285 -7.89 11.65 11.98
N SER A 286 -7.54 11.53 13.26
CA SER A 286 -8.44 10.97 14.28
C SER A 286 -9.65 11.87 14.54
N THR A 287 -9.42 13.18 14.52
CA THR A 287 -10.42 14.23 14.74
C THR A 287 -11.47 14.24 13.65
N LEU A 288 -11.04 14.25 12.38
CA LEU A 288 -11.97 14.24 11.25
C LEU A 288 -12.83 12.97 11.22
N SER A 289 -12.26 11.82 11.59
CA SER A 289 -13.02 10.56 11.66
C SER A 289 -14.10 10.59 12.75
N LEU A 290 -13.78 11.14 13.92
CA LEU A 290 -14.75 11.36 15.00
C LEU A 290 -15.87 12.30 14.53
N LEU A 291 -15.50 13.48 14.00
CA LEU A 291 -16.44 14.50 13.53
C LEU A 291 -17.35 13.96 12.43
N LYS A 292 -16.82 13.24 11.43
CA LYS A 292 -17.64 12.60 10.39
C LYS A 292 -18.63 11.57 10.96
N THR A 293 -18.25 10.85 12.01
CA THR A 293 -19.12 9.88 12.69
C THR A 293 -20.23 10.59 13.49
N THR A 294 -19.91 11.73 14.10
CA THR A 294 -20.84 12.50 14.93
C THR A 294 -21.68 13.50 14.13
N GLY A 295 -21.26 13.90 12.92
CA GLY A 295 -21.89 14.92 12.07
C GLY A 295 -23.19 14.53 11.35
N GLY A 296 -23.73 13.35 11.68
CA GLY A 296 -24.94 12.83 11.05
C GLY A 296 -24.69 12.27 9.65
N ILE A 297 -25.15 11.04 9.39
CA ILE A 297 -25.09 10.47 8.05
C ILE A 297 -26.08 11.24 7.16
N GLY A 298 -25.57 12.00 6.17
CA GLY A 298 -26.36 12.62 5.11
C GLY A 298 -27.22 13.84 5.48
N SER A 299 -27.14 14.39 6.70
CA SER A 299 -28.03 15.49 7.14
C SER A 299 -27.35 16.77 7.62
N ASN A 300 -26.02 16.89 7.52
CA ASN A 300 -25.25 18.10 7.84
C ASN A 300 -25.49 18.69 9.26
N LYS A 301 -25.97 17.87 10.22
CA LYS A 301 -26.25 18.29 11.60
C LYS A 301 -25.49 17.43 12.59
N ALA A 302 -24.74 18.09 13.47
CA ALA A 302 -24.07 17.42 14.59
C ALA A 302 -25.05 16.67 15.48
N ARG A 303 -24.59 15.50 15.96
CA ARG A 303 -25.20 14.74 17.06
C ARG A 303 -24.34 14.87 18.31
N PHE A 304 -24.15 16.12 18.74
CA PHE A 304 -23.53 16.53 20.00
C PHE A 304 -23.97 17.97 20.30
N ALA A 305 -24.04 18.37 21.57
CA ALA A 305 -24.40 19.75 21.93
C ALA A 305 -23.21 20.71 21.81
N ARG A 306 -22.01 20.22 22.16
CA ARG A 306 -20.79 21.03 22.15
C ARG A 306 -19.58 20.19 21.81
N TYR A 307 -18.67 20.80 21.08
CA TYR A 307 -17.36 20.25 20.78
C TYR A 307 -16.29 21.29 21.04
N ASP A 308 -15.38 20.97 21.96
CA ASP A 308 -14.16 21.72 22.26
C ASP A 308 -12.95 20.87 21.87
N ALA A 309 -11.90 21.52 21.39
CA ALA A 309 -10.66 20.85 21.03
C ALA A 309 -9.46 21.61 21.58
N THR A 310 -8.43 20.85 21.96
CA THR A 310 -7.13 21.38 22.36
C THR A 310 -6.05 20.70 21.53
N SER A 311 -5.10 21.50 21.07
CA SER A 311 -3.94 21.03 20.32
C SER A 311 -2.77 21.96 20.59
N VAL A 312 -1.56 21.40 20.53
CA VAL A 312 -0.30 22.17 20.51
C VAL A 312 -0.03 22.79 19.15
N ARG A 313 -0.80 22.38 18.13
CA ARG A 313 -0.70 22.82 16.73
C ARG A 313 -1.92 23.66 16.36
N THR A 314 -1.68 24.91 15.96
CA THR A 314 -2.74 25.86 15.57
C THR A 314 -3.45 25.44 14.29
N ASP A 315 -2.73 24.91 13.32
CA ASP A 315 -3.27 24.40 12.04
C ASP A 315 -4.32 23.30 12.25
N VAL A 316 -4.13 22.42 13.24
CA VAL A 316 -5.14 21.42 13.61
C VAL A 316 -6.43 22.08 14.07
N LEU A 317 -6.33 23.14 14.89
CA LEU A 317 -7.49 23.91 15.34
C LEU A 317 -8.14 24.68 14.19
N GLU A 318 -7.35 25.08 13.18
CA GLU A 318 -7.88 25.74 12.00
C GLU A 318 -8.65 24.78 11.08
N SER A 319 -8.14 23.57 10.88
CA SER A 319 -8.78 22.54 10.05
C SER A 319 -10.17 22.14 10.55
N ILE A 320 -10.43 22.24 11.87
CA ILE A 320 -11.74 21.95 12.45
C ILE A 320 -12.72 23.13 12.37
N TYR A 321 -12.26 24.35 12.03
CA TYR A 321 -13.16 25.51 11.90
C TYR A 321 -14.20 25.31 10.80
N CYS A 322 -13.91 24.52 9.76
CA CYS A 322 -14.89 24.22 8.72
C CYS A 322 -16.15 23.49 9.26
N TYR A 323 -16.06 22.88 10.45
CA TYR A 323 -17.16 22.23 11.16
C TYR A 323 -17.82 23.14 12.20
N GLU A 324 -17.44 24.42 12.33
CA GLU A 324 -18.13 25.34 13.26
C GLU A 324 -19.61 25.50 12.96
N THR A 325 -19.98 25.39 11.68
CA THR A 325 -21.39 25.44 11.24
C THR A 325 -22.24 24.30 11.78
N TRP A 326 -21.62 23.28 12.39
CA TRP A 326 -22.32 22.18 13.05
C TRP A 326 -22.64 22.47 14.52
N ARG A 327 -22.18 23.60 15.08
CA ARG A 327 -22.68 24.11 16.35
C ARG A 327 -24.14 24.53 16.13
N LEU A 328 -25.05 23.95 16.92
CA LEU A 328 -26.44 24.38 17.01
C LEU A 328 -26.54 25.82 17.53
#